data_AF-A0A4S2FSG1-F1
#
_entry.id   AF-A0A4S2FSG1-F1
#
_cell.length_a   1.000
_cell.length_b   1.000
_cell.length_c   1.000
_cell.angle_alpha   90.00
_cell.angle_beta   90.00
_cell.angle_gamma   90.00
#
_symmetry.space_group_name_H-M   'P 1'
#
loop_
_entity.id
_entity.type
_entity.pdbx_description
1 polymer ?
#
loop_
_entity_poly.entity_id
_entity_poly.type
_entity_poly.pdbx_seq_one_letter_code
_entity_poly.pdbx_strand_id
1 'polypeptide(L)'
;MNTPTGKSLRFRGCFISSLMLLLCFCSSTLRAQDVKFDLNERGQLSYLYFPSCNMDTVAFNQKNFAGPTLLLDGESLSLNRGDDERTFMGNQKGLSYSLKYAVENGSMRLTVSCKNISKADMKHINLAMRIGIDNCMTSYPQWRSIYFPTLLKCEKTHFWGYFMNPNGGILTIASPDPVASYHLQYNNASENFASGHLIYTSTLDLLHPGQLPEENPTNCNTLKKGETRT
;
A
#
# COMPACT_ATOMS: atom_id res chain seq x y z
N MET A 1 -7.45 -24.23 -19.33
CA MET A 1 -8.22 -23.36 -18.42
C MET A 1 -7.21 -22.50 -17.68
N ASN A 2 -7.09 -21.23 -18.04
CA ASN A 2 -6.09 -20.33 -17.48
C ASN A 2 -6.64 -19.69 -16.20
N THR A 3 -6.06 -20.04 -15.06
CA THR A 3 -6.25 -19.30 -13.80
C THR A 3 -5.73 -17.87 -13.96
N PRO A 4 -6.52 -16.84 -13.62
CA PRO A 4 -6.02 -15.47 -13.60
C PRO A 4 -5.08 -15.34 -12.39
N THR A 5 -3.80 -15.16 -12.64
CA THR A 5 -2.81 -14.78 -11.63
C THR A 5 -3.06 -13.34 -11.20
N GLY A 6 -4.04 -13.16 -10.30
CA GLY A 6 -4.20 -11.93 -9.54
C GLY A 6 -3.02 -11.80 -8.58
N LYS A 7 -2.24 -10.77 -8.79
CA LYS A 7 -1.03 -10.43 -8.06
C LYS A 7 -1.35 -9.18 -7.22
N SER A 8 -0.63 -8.97 -6.11
CA SER A 8 -1.17 -8.17 -5.00
C SER A 8 -0.08 -7.56 -4.13
N LEU A 9 -0.43 -6.50 -3.40
CA LEU A 9 0.44 -5.92 -2.38
C LEU A 9 0.50 -6.79 -1.12
N ARG A 10 1.70 -7.12 -0.64
CA ARG A 10 1.93 -7.88 0.60
C ARG A 10 2.69 -7.06 1.64
N PHE A 11 2.23 -7.11 2.89
CA PHE A 11 2.92 -6.53 4.04
C PHE A 11 3.52 -7.61 4.94
N ARG A 12 4.84 -7.54 5.24
CA ARG A 12 5.52 -8.47 6.17
C ARG A 12 6.34 -7.74 7.21
N GLY A 13 6.23 -8.19 8.46
CA GLY A 13 7.03 -7.70 9.58
C GLY A 13 8.29 -8.54 9.84
N CYS A 14 9.40 -7.89 10.19
CA CYS A 14 10.61 -8.57 10.70
C CYS A 14 11.27 -7.76 11.83
N PHE A 15 11.83 -8.45 12.83
CA PHE A 15 12.63 -7.89 13.91
C PHE A 15 14.00 -8.56 13.90
N ILE A 16 15.09 -7.79 13.78
CA ILE A 16 16.46 -8.32 13.77
C ILE A 16 17.11 -7.95 15.11
N SER A 17 17.23 -8.94 16.00
CA SER A 17 18.07 -8.84 17.19
C SER A 17 19.52 -9.15 16.81
N SER A 18 20.42 -8.20 17.05
CA SER A 18 21.86 -8.38 16.82
C SER A 18 22.46 -9.23 17.94
N LEU A 19 22.44 -10.58 17.81
CA LEU A 19 23.40 -11.45 18.50
C LEU A 19 23.50 -12.86 17.89
N MET A 20 24.72 -13.19 17.48
CA MET A 20 25.34 -14.52 17.29
C MET A 20 24.82 -15.50 16.23
N LEU A 21 25.77 -15.78 15.33
CA LEU A 21 25.90 -16.97 14.50
C LEU A 21 25.99 -18.23 15.39
N LEU A 22 24.99 -19.12 15.34
CA LEU A 22 25.15 -20.51 15.75
C LEU A 22 24.28 -21.40 14.85
N LEU A 23 24.93 -22.35 14.18
CA LEU A 23 24.30 -23.40 13.38
C LEU A 23 23.42 -24.27 14.28
N CYS A 24 22.10 -24.21 14.09
CA CYS A 24 21.15 -25.12 14.72
C CYS A 24 20.22 -25.66 13.63
N PHE A 25 20.30 -26.97 13.38
CA PHE A 25 19.27 -27.70 12.66
C PHE A 25 17.99 -27.63 13.50
N CYS A 26 17.12 -26.68 13.18
CA CYS A 26 15.83 -26.51 13.85
C CYS A 26 14.73 -26.91 12.88
N SER A 27 13.94 -27.91 13.27
CA SER A 27 12.69 -28.30 12.62
C SER A 27 11.93 -27.05 12.20
N SER A 28 11.63 -26.94 10.91
CA SER A 28 10.89 -25.80 10.34
C SER A 28 9.46 -25.84 10.89
N THR A 29 9.31 -25.37 12.12
CA THR A 29 8.03 -24.99 12.69
C THR A 29 7.64 -23.76 11.90
N LEU A 30 6.91 -23.97 10.81
CA LEU A 30 6.21 -22.93 10.07
C LEU A 30 5.24 -22.27 11.06
N ARG A 31 5.72 -21.34 11.88
CA ARG A 31 4.85 -20.36 12.52
C ARG A 31 4.29 -19.55 11.37
N ALA A 32 3.09 -19.89 10.92
CA ALA A 32 2.29 -18.98 10.14
C ALA A 32 2.28 -17.65 10.93
N GLN A 33 2.83 -16.59 10.34
CA GLN A 33 2.79 -15.29 11.00
C GLN A 33 1.32 -14.88 11.03
N ASP A 34 0.64 -14.88 12.17
CA ASP A 34 -0.71 -14.32 12.17
C ASP A 34 -0.62 -12.82 11.89
N VAL A 35 -1.57 -12.28 11.12
CA VAL A 35 -1.72 -10.84 10.88
C VAL A 35 -3.12 -10.44 11.30
N LYS A 36 -3.22 -9.46 12.19
CA LYS A 36 -4.49 -8.91 12.66
C LYS A 36 -4.65 -7.49 12.15
N PHE A 37 -5.87 -7.18 11.72
CA PHE A 37 -6.24 -5.87 11.21
C PHE A 37 -7.75 -5.68 11.26
N ASP A 38 -8.17 -4.43 11.39
CA ASP A 38 -9.58 -4.05 11.38
C ASP A 38 -9.87 -3.11 10.20
N LEU A 39 -11.02 -3.32 9.57
CA LEU A 39 -11.51 -2.56 8.42
C LEU A 39 -12.76 -1.78 8.81
N ASN A 40 -12.78 -0.48 8.50
CA ASN A 40 -13.99 0.32 8.63
C ASN A 40 -14.99 0.06 7.49
N GLU A 41 -16.14 0.74 7.50
CA GLU A 41 -17.20 0.60 6.48
C GLU A 41 -16.75 0.95 5.05
N ARG A 42 -15.67 1.72 4.91
CA ARG A 42 -15.09 2.14 3.63
C ARG A 42 -13.93 1.26 3.19
N GLY A 43 -13.61 0.22 3.97
CA GLY A 43 -12.49 -0.69 3.70
C GLY A 43 -11.13 -0.09 4.00
N GLN A 44 -11.05 0.92 4.87
CA GLN A 44 -9.80 1.51 5.32
C GLN A 44 -9.34 0.81 6.61
N LEU A 45 -8.02 0.68 6.77
CA LEU A 45 -7.41 0.01 7.91
C LEU A 45 -7.33 0.93 9.13
N SER A 46 -7.52 0.37 10.32
CA SER A 46 -7.20 1.05 11.58
C SER A 46 -5.78 0.76 12.08
N TYR A 47 -5.35 -0.50 11.94
CA TYR A 47 -4.01 -0.94 12.29
C TYR A 47 -3.61 -2.22 11.55
N LEU A 48 -2.32 -2.53 11.57
CA LEU A 48 -1.79 -3.88 11.34
C LEU A 48 -0.99 -4.34 12.56
N TYR A 49 -1.21 -5.57 13.00
CA TYR A 49 -0.48 -6.19 14.11
C TYR A 49 -0.01 -7.59 13.73
N PHE A 50 1.25 -7.90 14.08
CA PHE A 50 1.91 -9.16 13.75
C PHE A 50 2.30 -9.90 15.05
N PRO A 51 1.37 -10.66 15.68
CA PRO A 51 1.62 -11.36 16.95
C PRO A 51 2.90 -12.19 16.99
N SER A 52 3.27 -12.78 15.85
CA SER A 52 4.41 -13.71 15.76
C SER A 52 5.78 -13.04 15.82
N CYS A 53 5.88 -11.72 15.56
CA CYS A 53 7.15 -11.01 15.43
C CYS A 53 7.43 -10.05 16.60
N ASN A 54 6.57 -10.03 17.63
CA ASN A 54 6.61 -9.08 18.76
C ASN A 54 6.83 -7.61 18.30
N MET A 55 6.31 -7.27 17.12
CA MET A 55 6.43 -5.93 16.56
C MET A 55 5.36 -5.01 17.13
N ASP A 56 5.72 -3.73 17.26
CA ASP A 56 4.75 -2.67 17.55
C ASP A 56 3.66 -2.63 16.47
N THR A 57 2.44 -2.35 16.91
CA THR A 57 1.29 -2.13 16.04
C THR A 57 1.58 -1.01 15.05
N VAL A 58 1.35 -1.27 13.76
CA VAL A 58 1.42 -0.26 12.70
C VAL A 58 0.09 0.48 12.67
N ALA A 59 0.10 1.76 13.04
CA ALA A 59 -1.09 2.60 13.00
C ALA A 59 -1.41 3.09 11.59
N PHE A 60 -2.69 3.22 11.28
CA PHE A 60 -3.18 3.85 10.07
C PHE A 60 -3.93 5.15 10.42
N ASN A 61 -3.85 6.13 9.53
CA ASN A 61 -4.60 7.37 9.62
C ASN A 61 -6.11 7.10 9.66
N GLN A 62 -6.84 7.77 10.54
CA GLN A 62 -8.31 7.62 10.67
C GLN A 62 -9.10 8.82 10.14
N LYS A 63 -8.42 9.86 9.62
CA LYS A 63 -9.03 11.11 9.15
C LYS A 63 -8.68 11.36 7.68
N ASN A 64 -8.17 12.55 7.37
CA ASN A 64 -7.94 13.05 6.00
C ASN A 64 -7.04 12.15 5.14
N PHE A 65 -6.14 11.40 5.78
CA PHE A 65 -5.18 10.52 5.11
C PHE A 65 -5.48 9.03 5.30
N ALA A 66 -6.70 8.68 5.70
CA ALA A 66 -7.09 7.28 5.87
C ALA A 66 -6.89 6.47 4.59
N GLY A 67 -6.51 5.20 4.77
CA GLY A 67 -6.26 4.28 3.69
C GLY A 67 -6.32 2.81 4.13
N PRO A 68 -6.27 1.87 3.20
CA PRO A 68 -6.10 2.09 1.76
C PRO A 68 -7.28 2.84 1.13
N THR A 69 -7.00 3.84 0.29
CA THR A 69 -8.01 4.63 -0.43
C THR A 69 -7.58 4.80 -1.88
N LEU A 70 -8.47 4.51 -2.83
CA LEU A 70 -8.23 4.78 -4.25
C LEU A 70 -8.52 6.23 -4.57
N LEU A 71 -7.69 6.83 -5.42
CA LEU A 71 -7.86 8.19 -5.91
C LEU A 71 -7.80 8.19 -7.44
N LEU A 72 -8.67 8.98 -8.06
CA LEU A 72 -8.60 9.29 -9.49
C LEU A 72 -8.42 10.78 -9.65
N ASP A 73 -7.28 11.18 -10.22
CA ASP A 73 -6.85 12.56 -10.42
C ASP A 73 -6.86 13.37 -9.11
N GLY A 74 -6.38 12.74 -8.03
CA GLY A 74 -6.32 13.33 -6.68
C GLY A 74 -7.63 13.28 -5.88
N GLU A 75 -8.75 12.90 -6.51
CA GLU A 75 -10.03 12.78 -5.82
C GLU A 75 -10.27 11.37 -5.29
N SER A 76 -10.68 11.25 -4.03
CA SER A 76 -10.97 9.95 -3.41
C SER A 76 -12.18 9.28 -4.05
N LEU A 77 -12.04 7.99 -4.36
CA LEU A 77 -13.09 7.13 -4.86
C LEU A 77 -13.82 6.46 -3.70
N SER A 78 -15.15 6.55 -3.71
CA SER A 78 -15.99 5.93 -2.68
C SER A 78 -16.05 4.42 -2.88
N LEU A 79 -15.90 3.68 -1.79
CA LEU A 79 -15.99 2.23 -1.73
C LEU A 79 -17.11 1.82 -0.79
N ASN A 80 -17.88 0.81 -1.19
CA ASN A 80 -18.87 0.16 -0.34
C ASN A 80 -18.45 -1.29 -0.10
N ARG A 81 -18.85 -1.85 1.04
CA ARG A 81 -18.64 -3.27 1.33
C ARG A 81 -19.39 -4.12 0.30
N GLY A 82 -18.71 -5.12 -0.27
CA GLY A 82 -19.31 -6.13 -1.15
C GLY A 82 -19.91 -7.28 -0.34
N ASP A 83 -20.24 -8.37 -1.04
CA ASP A 83 -20.86 -9.56 -0.42
C ASP A 83 -19.91 -10.30 0.55
N ASP A 84 -18.61 -10.26 0.26
CA ASP A 84 -17.55 -10.74 1.15
C ASP A 84 -17.12 -9.60 2.07
N GLU A 85 -17.07 -9.84 3.39
CA GLU A 85 -16.72 -8.83 4.39
C GLU A 85 -15.35 -8.17 4.16
N ARG A 86 -14.45 -8.85 3.43
CA ARG A 86 -13.10 -8.36 3.10
C ARG A 86 -12.98 -7.82 1.68
N THR A 87 -14.10 -7.63 0.99
CA THR A 87 -14.15 -7.08 -0.36
C THR A 87 -14.92 -5.77 -0.35
N PHE A 88 -14.36 -4.75 -0.98
CA PHE A 88 -14.95 -3.42 -1.11
C PHE A 88 -14.94 -3.03 -2.57
N MET A 89 -16.02 -2.42 -3.05
CA MET A 89 -16.23 -2.17 -4.47
C MET A 89 -16.85 -0.80 -4.70
N GLY A 90 -16.60 -0.24 -5.88
CA GLY A 90 -17.21 1.02 -6.29
C GLY A 90 -17.23 1.16 -7.81
N ASN A 91 -18.00 2.15 -8.24
CA ASN A 91 -18.10 2.53 -9.64
C ASN A 91 -18.34 4.04 -9.73
N GLN A 92 -17.36 4.76 -10.25
CA GLN A 92 -17.40 6.21 -10.38
C GLN A 92 -16.55 6.64 -11.59
N LYS A 93 -16.95 7.73 -12.25
CA LYS A 93 -16.14 8.38 -13.30
C LYS A 93 -15.67 7.44 -14.43
N GLY A 94 -16.48 6.44 -14.79
CA GLY A 94 -16.14 5.48 -15.85
C GLY A 94 -15.15 4.38 -15.43
N LEU A 95 -14.86 4.26 -14.13
CA LEU A 95 -14.04 3.21 -13.54
C LEU A 95 -14.87 2.34 -12.60
N SER A 96 -14.81 1.02 -12.78
CA SER A 96 -15.26 0.06 -11.77
C SER A 96 -14.04 -0.49 -11.06
N TYR A 97 -14.06 -0.52 -9.72
CA TYR A 97 -12.88 -0.85 -8.94
C TYR A 97 -13.22 -1.64 -7.67
N SER A 98 -12.25 -2.38 -7.17
CA SER A 98 -12.36 -3.14 -5.93
C SER A 98 -11.06 -3.24 -5.15
N LEU A 99 -11.20 -3.36 -3.83
CA LEU A 99 -10.17 -3.72 -2.87
C LEU A 99 -10.56 -5.05 -2.22
N LYS A 100 -9.65 -6.02 -2.22
CA LYS A 100 -9.85 -7.30 -1.54
C LYS A 100 -8.70 -7.60 -0.58
N TYR A 101 -9.05 -7.89 0.67
CA TYR A 101 -8.13 -8.17 1.75
C TYR A 101 -8.03 -9.67 2.05
N ALA A 102 -6.82 -10.18 2.23
CA ALA A 102 -6.57 -11.55 2.65
C ALA A 102 -5.36 -11.63 3.59
N VAL A 103 -5.23 -12.73 4.32
CA VAL A 103 -4.01 -13.07 5.05
C VAL A 103 -3.42 -14.30 4.37
N GLU A 104 -2.17 -14.21 3.92
CA GLU A 104 -1.50 -15.30 3.22
C GLU A 104 -0.04 -15.42 3.64
N ASN A 105 0.40 -16.63 3.99
CA ASN A 105 1.77 -16.90 4.42
C ASN A 105 2.26 -15.88 5.46
N GLY A 106 1.32 -15.48 6.31
CA GLY A 106 1.49 -14.49 7.34
C GLY A 106 1.81 -13.06 6.91
N SER A 107 1.25 -12.66 5.78
CA SER A 107 1.26 -11.30 5.27
C SER A 107 -0.17 -10.84 5.07
N MET A 108 -0.45 -9.56 5.33
CA MET A 108 -1.69 -8.97 4.82
C MET A 108 -1.51 -8.75 3.31
N ARG A 109 -2.43 -9.29 2.53
CA ARG A 109 -2.52 -9.13 1.09
C ARG A 109 -3.66 -8.18 0.74
N LEU A 110 -3.36 -7.14 -0.02
CA LEU A 110 -4.34 -6.25 -0.64
C LEU A 110 -4.30 -6.42 -2.16
N THR A 111 -5.42 -6.82 -2.74
CA THR A 111 -5.61 -6.92 -4.19
C THR A 111 -6.45 -5.74 -4.66
N VAL A 112 -5.96 -4.99 -5.64
CA VAL A 112 -6.62 -3.80 -6.17
C VAL A 112 -7.00 -4.07 -7.62
N SER A 113 -8.28 -4.15 -7.93
CA SER A 113 -8.72 -4.35 -9.31
C SER A 113 -9.40 -3.10 -9.84
N CYS A 114 -9.04 -2.68 -11.05
CA CYS A 114 -9.60 -1.51 -11.71
C CYS A 114 -9.95 -1.85 -13.17
N LYS A 115 -11.19 -1.58 -13.58
CA LYS A 115 -11.73 -1.81 -14.92
C LYS A 115 -12.24 -0.52 -15.52
N ASN A 116 -11.75 -0.18 -16.71
CA ASN A 116 -12.32 0.91 -17.49
C ASN A 116 -13.65 0.46 -18.10
N ILE A 117 -14.74 1.04 -17.62
CA ILE A 117 -16.11 0.80 -18.11
C ILE A 117 -16.64 1.97 -18.96
N SER A 118 -15.80 2.96 -19.24
CA SER A 118 -16.16 4.09 -20.09
C SER A 118 -16.24 3.68 -21.57
N LYS A 119 -16.68 4.61 -22.42
CA LYS A 119 -16.81 4.37 -23.87
C LYS A 119 -15.50 4.48 -24.64
N ALA A 120 -14.43 4.97 -24.00
CA ALA A 120 -13.12 5.27 -24.60
C ALA A 120 -11.95 4.80 -23.72
N ASP A 121 -10.73 4.89 -24.22
CA ASP A 121 -9.54 4.66 -23.40
C ASP A 121 -9.39 5.78 -22.36
N MET A 122 -9.03 5.41 -21.12
CA MET A 122 -8.68 6.38 -20.09
C MET A 122 -7.19 6.71 -20.21
N LYS A 123 -6.91 7.81 -20.90
CA LYS A 123 -5.56 8.37 -21.12
C LYS A 123 -5.35 9.58 -20.20
N HIS A 124 -4.10 9.86 -19.85
CA HIS A 124 -3.72 11.02 -19.03
C HIS A 124 -4.40 11.10 -17.65
N ILE A 125 -4.72 9.94 -17.07
CA ILE A 125 -5.26 9.84 -15.71
C ILE A 125 -4.16 9.51 -14.72
N ASN A 126 -4.30 10.02 -13.50
CA ASN A 126 -3.59 9.51 -12.33
C ASN A 126 -4.54 8.65 -11.49
N LEU A 127 -4.32 7.34 -11.53
CA LEU A 127 -5.01 6.40 -10.65
C LEU A 127 -4.04 6.02 -9.54
N ALA A 128 -4.35 6.38 -8.31
CA ALA A 128 -3.46 6.20 -7.17
C ALA A 128 -4.14 5.42 -6.04
N MET A 129 -3.32 4.85 -5.16
CA MET A 129 -3.75 4.25 -3.91
C MET A 129 -2.94 4.87 -2.76
N ARG A 130 -3.61 5.68 -1.94
CA ARG A 130 -3.03 6.13 -0.68
C ARG A 130 -3.00 4.96 0.29
N ILE A 131 -1.83 4.64 0.83
CA ILE A 131 -1.65 3.47 1.71
C ILE A 131 -2.34 3.71 3.05
N GLY A 132 -2.13 4.89 3.65
CA GLY A 132 -2.78 5.31 4.87
C GLY A 132 -2.02 4.99 6.16
N ILE A 133 -0.84 4.38 6.11
CA ILE A 133 0.01 4.21 7.31
C ILE A 133 0.32 5.59 7.88
N ASP A 134 0.12 5.75 9.19
CA ASP A 134 0.49 6.99 9.87
C ASP A 134 2.01 7.08 9.99
N ASN A 135 2.61 7.96 9.19
CA ASN A 135 4.05 8.22 9.19
C ASN A 135 4.40 9.49 9.97
N CYS A 136 3.44 10.15 10.63
CA CYS A 136 3.61 11.48 11.18
C CYS A 136 4.40 11.44 12.50
N MET A 137 5.62 11.97 12.46
CA MET A 137 6.54 12.00 13.61
C MET A 137 6.53 13.37 14.28
N THR A 138 5.50 13.67 15.07
CA THR A 138 5.30 15.00 15.66
C THR A 138 6.24 15.33 16.81
N SER A 139 6.46 14.38 17.73
CA SER A 139 7.24 14.62 18.95
C SER A 139 7.89 13.37 19.54
N TYR A 140 9.00 13.59 20.25
CA TYR A 140 9.63 12.59 21.11
C TYR A 140 8.85 12.44 22.44
N PRO A 141 8.69 11.23 23.00
CA PRO A 141 9.21 9.94 22.51
C PRO A 141 8.26 9.20 21.55
N GLN A 142 7.06 9.72 21.26
CA GLN A 142 6.04 8.96 20.50
C GLN A 142 6.52 8.53 19.11
N TRP A 143 7.32 9.36 18.43
CA TRP A 143 7.88 9.03 17.12
C TRP A 143 8.77 7.76 17.09
N ARG A 144 9.18 7.21 18.25
CA ARG A 144 10.06 6.01 18.30
C ARG A 144 9.37 4.74 17.79
N SER A 145 8.05 4.69 17.90
CA SER A 145 7.23 3.57 17.40
C SER A 145 6.60 3.84 16.03
N ILE A 146 6.75 5.05 15.48
CA ILE A 146 6.15 5.42 14.19
C ILE A 146 7.01 4.88 13.05
N TYR A 147 6.36 4.21 12.10
CA TYR A 147 7.01 3.65 10.92
C TYR A 147 7.19 4.74 9.87
N PHE A 148 8.43 5.03 9.48
CA PHE A 148 8.78 6.00 8.44
C PHE A 148 9.00 5.30 7.09
N PRO A 149 8.58 5.86 5.94
CA PRO A 149 8.86 5.29 4.62
C PRO A 149 10.36 5.41 4.28
N THR A 150 11.13 4.38 4.62
CA THR A 150 12.59 4.39 4.45
C THR A 150 13.00 4.18 3.00
N LEU A 151 12.31 3.29 2.29
CA LEU A 151 12.56 3.02 0.87
C LEU A 151 11.27 2.59 0.19
N LEU A 152 10.97 3.19 -0.96
CA LEU A 152 9.93 2.73 -1.89
C LEU A 152 10.57 2.72 -3.27
N LYS A 153 10.43 1.63 -4.02
CA LYS A 153 11.06 1.45 -5.33
C LYS A 153 10.09 0.88 -6.34
N CYS A 154 9.87 1.65 -7.40
CA CYS A 154 9.16 1.23 -8.59
C CYS A 154 10.15 0.61 -9.57
N GLU A 155 10.04 -0.69 -9.80
CA GLU A 155 10.81 -1.41 -10.80
C GLU A 155 9.93 -1.67 -12.03
N LYS A 156 10.54 -1.90 -13.20
CA LYS A 156 9.80 -2.16 -14.46
C LYS A 156 8.77 -3.29 -14.36
N THR A 157 9.00 -4.26 -13.48
CA THR A 157 8.20 -5.50 -13.38
C THR A 157 7.47 -5.68 -12.06
N HIS A 158 7.84 -4.91 -11.03
CA HIS A 158 7.34 -5.10 -9.67
C HIS A 158 7.55 -3.84 -8.83
N PHE A 159 7.09 -3.87 -7.59
CA PHE A 159 7.31 -2.81 -6.61
C PHE A 159 7.76 -3.42 -5.29
N TRP A 160 8.67 -2.75 -4.60
CA TRP A 160 9.09 -3.17 -3.28
C TRP A 160 9.57 -1.98 -2.44
N GLY A 161 9.54 -2.16 -1.12
CA GLY A 161 9.96 -1.14 -0.19
C GLY A 161 9.78 -1.60 1.25
N TYR A 162 10.08 -0.70 2.18
CA TYR A 162 9.86 -0.93 3.59
C TYR A 162 9.76 0.37 4.37
N PHE A 163 9.13 0.26 5.53
CA PHE A 163 9.04 1.27 6.55
C PHE A 163 9.80 0.78 7.79
N MET A 164 10.50 1.69 8.45
CA MET A 164 11.25 1.38 9.67
C MET A 164 10.88 2.38 10.77
N ASN A 165 10.82 1.92 12.01
CA ASN A 165 10.71 2.80 13.17
C ASN A 165 12.04 2.86 13.97
N PRO A 166 12.30 3.92 14.75
CA PRO A 166 13.51 4.03 15.57
C PRO A 166 13.74 2.91 16.60
N ASN A 167 12.70 2.15 16.95
CA ASN A 167 12.81 0.97 17.81
C ASN A 167 13.30 -0.29 17.05
N GLY A 168 13.56 -0.18 15.74
CA GLY A 168 14.09 -1.28 14.91
C GLY A 168 13.02 -2.18 14.29
N GLY A 169 11.73 -1.84 14.41
CA GLY A 169 10.65 -2.53 13.72
C GLY A 169 10.69 -2.26 12.21
N ILE A 170 10.58 -3.31 11.40
CA ILE A 170 10.59 -3.22 9.93
C ILE A 170 9.28 -3.77 9.37
N LEU A 171 8.54 -2.94 8.64
CA LEU A 171 7.37 -3.30 7.86
C LEU A 171 7.71 -3.24 6.37
N THR A 172 7.82 -4.40 5.73
CA THR A 172 8.04 -4.48 4.28
C THR A 172 6.72 -4.39 3.52
N ILE A 173 6.79 -3.84 2.30
CA ILE A 173 5.70 -3.73 1.35
C ILE A 173 6.20 -4.17 -0.03
N ALA A 174 5.46 -5.01 -0.74
CA ALA A 174 5.84 -5.42 -2.09
C ALA A 174 4.63 -5.77 -2.95
N SER A 175 4.69 -5.43 -4.24
CA SER A 175 3.76 -5.89 -5.25
C SER A 175 4.53 -6.64 -6.33
N PRO A 176 4.09 -7.83 -6.74
CA PRO A 176 4.67 -8.55 -7.87
C PRO A 176 4.23 -7.98 -9.24
N ASP A 177 3.44 -6.91 -9.25
CA ASP A 177 3.11 -6.09 -10.43
C ASP A 177 3.75 -4.70 -10.33
N PRO A 178 4.07 -4.08 -11.49
CA PRO A 178 4.66 -2.76 -11.53
C PRO A 178 3.73 -1.68 -10.95
N VAL A 179 4.33 -0.73 -10.22
CA VAL A 179 3.69 0.52 -9.78
C VAL A 179 4.35 1.67 -10.53
N ALA A 180 3.57 2.57 -11.13
CA ALA A 180 4.07 3.61 -12.02
C ALA A 180 5.05 4.57 -11.32
N SER A 181 4.62 5.10 -10.18
CA SER A 181 5.38 6.00 -9.32
C SER A 181 4.86 5.94 -7.89
N TYR A 182 5.49 6.67 -6.98
CA TYR A 182 4.98 6.91 -5.65
C TYR A 182 5.26 8.36 -5.26
N HIS A 183 4.51 8.87 -4.28
CA HIS A 183 4.79 10.16 -3.68
C HIS A 183 4.46 10.12 -2.18
N LEU A 184 5.11 11.01 -1.44
CA LEU A 184 4.92 11.17 0.00
C LEU A 184 4.01 12.37 0.26
N GLN A 185 3.04 12.19 1.15
CA GLN A 185 2.09 13.23 1.49
C GLN A 185 2.65 14.08 2.64
N TYR A 186 3.36 15.15 2.28
CA TYR A 186 3.93 16.08 3.25
C TYR A 186 2.89 17.09 3.78
N ASN A 187 3.17 17.67 4.95
CA ASN A 187 2.46 18.82 5.50
C ASN A 187 2.84 20.15 4.84
N ASN A 188 3.14 20.14 3.55
CA ASN A 188 3.61 21.32 2.83
C ASN A 188 2.64 22.51 3.00
N ALA A 189 3.20 23.70 3.18
CA ALA A 189 2.42 24.92 3.10
C ALA A 189 1.86 25.07 1.67
N SER A 190 0.66 25.63 1.53
CA SER A 190 -0.01 25.83 0.25
C SER A 190 0.82 26.66 -0.75
N GLU A 191 1.73 27.48 -0.26
CA GLU A 191 2.54 28.42 -1.06
C GLU A 191 4.00 27.97 -1.24
N ASN A 192 4.46 26.95 -0.51
CA ASN A 192 5.84 26.50 -0.59
C ASN A 192 5.99 24.99 -0.32
N PHE A 193 6.33 24.24 -1.37
CA PHE A 193 6.65 22.82 -1.29
C PHE A 193 7.88 22.51 -0.43
N ALA A 194 8.74 23.50 -0.14
CA ALA A 194 9.94 23.33 0.68
C ALA A 194 9.71 23.51 2.19
N SER A 195 8.48 23.81 2.63
CA SER A 195 8.17 24.13 4.03
C SER A 195 7.50 23.00 4.82
N GLY A 196 7.32 21.81 4.22
CA GLY A 196 6.84 20.63 4.92
C GLY A 196 7.98 19.68 5.29
N HIS A 197 7.92 19.13 6.50
CA HIS A 197 8.88 18.14 7.01
C HIS A 197 8.20 16.89 7.60
N LEU A 198 6.90 16.98 7.89
CA LEU A 198 6.12 15.85 8.38
C LEU A 198 5.51 15.12 7.20
N ILE A 199 5.67 13.80 7.16
CA ILE A 199 5.03 12.92 6.20
C ILE A 199 3.82 12.30 6.89
N TYR A 200 2.63 12.48 6.34
CA TYR A 200 1.40 11.90 6.89
C TYR A 200 1.20 10.45 6.46
N THR A 201 1.52 10.14 5.19
CA THR A 201 1.41 8.80 4.59
C THR A 201 2.17 8.78 3.27
N SER A 202 2.35 7.58 2.70
CA SER A 202 2.77 7.37 1.31
C SER A 202 1.58 7.03 0.39
N THR A 203 1.72 7.33 -0.90
CA THR A 203 0.75 7.01 -1.96
C THR A 203 1.47 6.32 -3.12
N LEU A 204 0.84 5.29 -3.69
CA LEU A 204 1.31 4.56 -4.85
C LEU A 204 0.49 4.95 -6.08
N ASP A 205 1.13 5.45 -7.13
CA ASP A 205 0.48 5.74 -8.40
C ASP A 205 0.44 4.46 -9.24
N LEU A 206 -0.75 3.88 -9.37
CA LEU A 206 -0.99 2.67 -10.17
C LEU A 206 -0.97 3.00 -11.66
N LEU A 207 -1.50 4.17 -12.03
CA LEU A 207 -1.34 4.79 -13.34
C LEU A 207 -0.85 6.24 -13.17
N HIS A 208 0.09 6.66 -14.00
CA HIS A 208 0.68 7.98 -13.99
C HIS A 208 0.68 8.59 -15.41
N PRO A 209 0.23 9.85 -15.58
CA PRO A 209 0.10 10.45 -16.91
C PRO A 209 1.40 11.07 -17.45
N GLY A 210 2.37 11.36 -16.57
CA GLY A 210 3.61 12.04 -16.90
C GLY A 210 4.74 11.12 -17.35
N GLN A 211 5.86 11.74 -17.72
CA GLN A 211 7.11 11.02 -17.97
C GLN A 211 7.64 10.44 -16.66
N LEU A 212 7.98 9.15 -16.69
CA LEU A 212 8.57 8.45 -15.57
C LEU A 212 10.09 8.30 -15.77
N PRO A 213 10.86 8.11 -14.69
CA PRO A 213 12.26 7.69 -14.78
C PRO A 213 12.43 6.44 -15.67
N GLU A 214 13.61 6.26 -16.28
CA GLU A 214 13.86 5.17 -17.23
C GLU A 214 13.74 3.78 -16.58
N GLU A 215 14.07 3.70 -15.30
CA GLU A 215 13.97 2.50 -14.47
C GLU A 215 12.52 2.13 -14.10
N ASN A 216 11.56 3.04 -14.25
CA ASN A 216 10.17 2.81 -13.89
C ASN A 216 9.39 2.09 -15.01
N PRO A 217 8.21 1.52 -14.71
CA PRO A 217 7.33 0.91 -15.69
C PRO A 217 6.85 1.88 -16.78
N THR A 218 6.87 1.46 -18.04
CA THR A 218 6.44 2.28 -19.18
C THR A 218 4.98 2.06 -19.61
N ASN A 219 4.34 1.00 -19.13
CA ASN A 219 2.98 0.58 -19.51
C ASN A 219 1.88 1.03 -18.52
N CYS A 220 2.21 1.93 -17.59
CA CYS A 220 1.31 2.38 -16.52
C CYS A 220 0.76 3.79 -16.75
N ASN A 221 0.35 4.15 -17.96
CA ASN A 221 -0.13 5.49 -18.32
C ASN A 221 -1.51 5.52 -18.99
N THR A 222 -2.11 4.37 -19.26
CA THR A 222 -3.40 4.26 -19.95
C THR A 222 -4.12 2.99 -19.51
N LEU A 223 -5.44 3.08 -19.30
CA LEU A 223 -6.32 1.92 -19.14
C LEU A 223 -7.28 1.86 -20.34
N LYS A 224 -7.09 0.88 -21.22
CA LYS A 224 -7.86 0.74 -22.46
C LYS A 224 -9.33 0.47 -22.17
N LYS A 225 -10.22 0.82 -23.11
CA LYS A 225 -11.64 0.52 -23.00
C LYS A 225 -11.89 -0.95 -22.71
N GLY A 226 -12.60 -1.25 -21.62
CA GLY A 226 -12.93 -2.61 -21.20
C GLY A 226 -11.79 -3.37 -20.52
N GLU A 227 -10.57 -2.82 -20.50
CA GLU A 227 -9.41 -3.42 -19.84
C GLU A 227 -9.64 -3.48 -18.32
N THR A 228 -9.21 -4.59 -17.72
CA THR A 228 -9.11 -4.77 -16.27
C THR A 228 -7.66 -4.99 -15.91
N ARG A 229 -7.18 -4.28 -14.89
CA ARG A 229 -5.88 -4.52 -14.24
C ARG A 229 -6.12 -4.87 -12.78
N THR A 230 -5.33 -5.80 -12.27
CA THR A 230 -5.38 -6.29 -10.89
C THR A 230 -3.97 -6.31 -10.34
#